data_AF-A0A0L1LH51-F1
#
_entry.id   AF-A0A0L1LH51-F1
#
_cell.length_a   1.000
_cell.length_b   1.000
_cell.length_c   1.000
_cell.angle_alpha   90.00
_cell.angle_beta   90.00
_cell.angle_gamma   90.00
#
_symmetry.space_group_name_H-M   'P 1'
#
loop_
_entity.id
_entity.type
_entity.pdbx_description
1 polymer ?
#
loop_
_entity_poly.entity_id
_entity_poly.type
_entity_poly.pdbx_seq_one_letter_code
_entity_poly.pdbx_strand_id
1 'polypeptide(L)'
;MATESTFEVVSAVLSADPISVDHAIAAVESDTAGAVVSFSGVVRNHDGGKPVDRLSYSAHPTAHQVMADVVARLVAEQSAAAGGAETGTPAQPVRIWAAHRIGTLEIGDPALVCAVSAAHRGQAFAVCSELVDRIKDQVPIWKEQFFSDGTVEWVGAGS
;
A
#
# COMPACT_ATOMS: atom_id res chain seq x y z
N MET A 1 14.00 -21.78 -14.90
CA MET A 1 14.71 -21.72 -13.60
C MET A 1 14.05 -20.62 -12.81
N ALA A 2 13.46 -20.93 -11.66
CA ALA A 2 12.84 -19.95 -10.78
C ALA A 2 13.88 -19.48 -9.75
N THR A 3 13.98 -18.17 -9.59
CA THR A 3 14.89 -17.49 -8.68
C THR A 3 14.16 -17.29 -7.34
N GLU A 4 14.79 -17.63 -6.22
CA GLU A 4 14.18 -17.62 -4.88
C GLU A 4 13.98 -16.19 -4.34
N SER A 5 12.85 -15.54 -4.63
CA SER A 5 12.66 -14.14 -4.25
C SER A 5 12.77 -13.90 -2.75
N THR A 6 13.82 -13.17 -2.35
CA THR A 6 13.91 -12.58 -1.01
C THR A 6 12.97 -11.38 -0.93
N PHE A 7 12.65 -10.88 0.26
CA PHE A 7 11.77 -9.73 0.44
C PHE A 7 12.42 -8.70 1.36
N GLU A 8 12.25 -7.42 1.03
CA GLU A 8 12.72 -6.29 1.83
C GLU A 8 11.56 -5.31 2.04
N VAL A 9 11.21 -5.04 3.30
CA VAL A 9 10.23 -4.00 3.63
C VAL A 9 10.98 -2.69 3.83
N VAL A 10 10.93 -1.82 2.81
CA VAL A 10 11.53 -0.49 2.85
C VAL A 10 10.75 0.43 3.77
N SER A 11 9.42 0.36 3.72
CA SER A 11 8.53 1.10 4.63
C SER A 11 7.12 0.50 4.68
N ALA A 12 6.48 0.58 5.84
CA ALA A 12 5.08 0.22 6.07
C ALA A 12 4.53 1.07 7.22
N VAL A 13 3.92 2.21 6.93
CA VAL A 13 3.59 3.23 7.95
C VAL A 13 2.23 3.87 7.77
N LEU A 14 1.74 4.55 8.82
CA LEU A 14 0.74 5.61 8.68
C LEU A 14 1.43 6.97 8.78
N SER A 15 0.93 7.96 8.07
CA SER A 15 1.52 9.30 8.03
C SER A 15 0.46 10.38 8.26
N ALA A 16 0.75 11.37 9.09
CA ALA A 16 -0.05 12.61 9.15
C ALA A 16 0.33 13.58 8.01
N ASP A 17 1.55 13.44 7.48
CA ASP A 17 2.09 14.29 6.42
C ASP A 17 1.71 13.75 5.02
N PRO A 18 1.69 14.62 3.98
CA PRO A 18 1.48 14.20 2.60
C PRO A 18 2.42 13.06 2.18
N ILE A 19 1.86 12.08 1.48
CA ILE A 19 2.59 10.93 0.91
C ILE A 19 2.71 11.10 -0.61
N SER A 20 3.75 10.53 -1.21
CA SER A 20 4.04 10.69 -2.64
C SER A 20 4.32 9.35 -3.31
N VAL A 21 3.69 9.14 -4.47
CA VAL A 21 3.96 7.98 -5.32
C VAL A 21 5.38 8.02 -5.88
N ASP A 22 5.90 9.19 -6.23
CA ASP A 22 7.25 9.35 -6.76
C ASP A 22 8.30 8.99 -5.71
N HIS A 23 8.08 9.41 -4.46
CA HIS A 23 8.95 9.03 -3.34
C HIS A 23 8.92 7.52 -3.09
N ALA A 24 7.73 6.91 -3.14
CA ALA A 24 7.57 5.47 -2.97
C ALA A 24 8.29 4.67 -4.07
N ILE A 25 8.17 5.11 -5.33
CA ILE A 25 8.86 4.51 -6.48
C ILE A 25 10.37 4.60 -6.27
N ALA A 26 10.90 5.80 -6.02
CA ALA A 26 12.34 6.01 -5.81
C ALA A 26 12.90 5.19 -4.63
N ALA A 27 12.10 4.98 -3.58
CA ALA A 27 12.50 4.20 -2.41
C ALA A 27 12.65 2.70 -2.70
N VAL A 28 11.87 2.14 -3.63
CA VAL A 28 11.93 0.70 -3.97
C VAL A 28 12.81 0.40 -5.17
N GLU A 29 13.25 1.40 -5.93
CA GLU A 29 14.16 1.22 -7.05
C GLU A 29 15.46 0.50 -6.65
N SER A 30 16.01 -0.25 -7.61
CA SER A 30 17.30 -0.93 -7.51
C SER A 30 17.82 -1.19 -8.92
N ASP A 31 19.14 -1.14 -9.09
CA ASP A 31 19.87 -1.56 -10.29
C ASP A 31 19.61 -3.03 -10.70
N THR A 32 19.10 -3.82 -9.77
CA THR A 32 18.76 -5.22 -10.00
C THR A 32 17.29 -5.38 -10.44
N ALA A 33 16.36 -4.52 -10.01
CA ALA A 33 14.94 -4.65 -10.29
C ALA A 33 14.60 -4.40 -11.77
N GLY A 34 13.89 -5.34 -12.38
CA GLY A 34 13.41 -5.23 -13.77
C GLY A 34 12.03 -4.57 -13.91
N ALA A 35 11.32 -4.35 -12.81
CA ALA A 35 10.03 -3.68 -12.79
C ALA A 35 9.75 -3.01 -11.44
N VAL A 36 9.05 -1.88 -11.49
CA VAL A 36 8.39 -1.24 -10.35
C VAL A 36 6.91 -1.11 -10.68
N VAL A 37 6.04 -1.52 -9.75
CA VAL A 37 4.59 -1.31 -9.82
C VAL A 37 4.19 -0.46 -8.63
N SER A 38 3.39 0.57 -8.88
CA SER A 38 2.85 1.44 -7.84
C SER A 38 1.32 1.52 -7.91
N PHE A 39 0.73 1.78 -6.75
CA PHE A 39 -0.67 2.08 -6.57
C PHE A 39 -0.81 3.40 -5.81
N SER A 40 -1.77 4.23 -6.22
CA SER A 40 -2.14 5.46 -5.52
C SER A 40 -3.67 5.53 -5.40
N GLY A 41 -4.17 5.38 -4.18
CA GLY A 41 -5.57 5.58 -3.83
C GLY A 41 -5.82 7.06 -3.59
N VAL A 42 -6.43 7.73 -4.58
CA VAL A 42 -6.62 9.18 -4.58
C VAL A 42 -8.04 9.58 -4.18
N VAL A 43 -8.18 10.66 -3.44
CA VAL A 43 -9.48 11.24 -3.06
C VAL A 43 -10.23 11.73 -4.31
N ARG A 44 -11.44 11.21 -4.52
CA ARG A 44 -12.33 11.61 -5.62
C ARG A 44 -13.30 12.70 -5.17
N ASN A 45 -13.70 13.56 -6.08
CA ASN A 45 -14.68 14.62 -5.84
C ASN A 45 -16.15 14.15 -5.73
N HIS A 46 -16.38 12.84 -5.70
CA HIS A 46 -17.70 12.26 -5.57
C HIS A 46 -17.64 10.87 -4.94
N ASP A 47 -18.71 10.51 -4.22
CA ASP A 47 -18.95 9.15 -3.75
C ASP A 47 -20.47 8.89 -3.71
N GLY A 48 -20.90 7.68 -4.10
CA GLY A 48 -22.33 7.35 -4.15
C GLY A 48 -23.22 8.29 -4.98
N GLY A 49 -22.64 8.99 -5.97
CA GLY A 49 -23.34 9.98 -6.80
C GLY A 49 -23.49 11.37 -6.16
N LYS A 50 -22.91 11.60 -4.98
CA LYS A 50 -22.89 12.90 -4.29
C LYS A 50 -21.54 13.59 -4.40
N PRO A 51 -21.50 14.92 -4.51
CA PRO A 51 -20.24 15.68 -4.51
C PRO A 51 -19.60 15.65 -3.11
N VAL A 52 -18.31 15.32 -3.08
CA VAL A 52 -17.48 15.30 -1.86
C VAL A 52 -16.55 16.51 -1.90
N ASP A 53 -16.52 17.26 -0.80
CA ASP A 53 -15.65 18.43 -0.65
C ASP A 53 -14.27 18.04 -0.11
N ARG A 54 -14.23 17.18 0.91
CA ARG A 54 -12.99 16.68 1.53
C ARG A 54 -13.20 15.35 2.25
N LEU A 55 -12.09 14.68 2.58
CA LEU A 55 -12.07 13.49 3.43
C LEU A 55 -11.30 13.75 4.72
N SER A 56 -11.65 13.04 5.78
CA SER A 56 -10.75 12.83 6.91
C SER A 56 -10.56 11.35 7.21
N TYR A 57 -9.33 10.92 7.43
CA TYR A 57 -8.99 9.57 7.84
C TYR A 57 -8.60 9.55 9.32
N SER A 58 -9.27 8.72 10.11
CA SER A 58 -8.89 8.42 11.49
C SER A 58 -8.39 6.98 11.58
N ALA A 59 -7.51 6.71 12.54
CA ALA A 59 -6.90 5.40 12.70
C ALA A 59 -6.97 4.95 14.15
N HIS A 60 -7.18 3.65 14.36
CA HIS A 60 -7.13 3.06 15.68
C HIS A 60 -5.70 3.17 16.25
N PRO A 61 -5.50 3.27 17.58
CA PRO A 61 -4.16 3.30 18.16
C PRO A 61 -3.26 2.12 17.75
N THR A 62 -3.83 0.96 17.43
CA THR A 62 -3.08 -0.21 16.96
C THR A 62 -2.79 -0.21 15.45
N ALA A 63 -3.33 0.72 14.67
CA ALA A 63 -3.29 0.67 13.21
C ALA A 63 -1.87 0.67 12.64
N HIS A 64 -0.92 1.35 13.29
CA HIS A 64 0.51 1.30 12.92
C HIS A 64 1.09 -0.12 13.05
N GLN A 65 0.80 -0.81 14.15
CA GLN A 65 1.24 -2.18 14.37
C GLN A 65 0.57 -3.12 13.36
N VAL A 66 -0.73 -2.97 13.13
CA VAL A 66 -1.48 -3.80 12.18
C VAL A 66 -0.96 -3.61 10.75
N MET A 67 -0.61 -2.38 10.34
CA MET A 67 0.03 -2.10 9.05
C MET A 67 1.34 -2.90 8.91
N ALA A 68 2.22 -2.83 9.91
CA ALA A 68 3.47 -3.58 9.90
C ALA A 68 3.24 -5.09 9.85
N ASP A 69 2.30 -5.61 10.65
CA ASP A 69 1.98 -7.04 10.72
C ASP A 69 1.39 -7.56 9.41
N VAL A 70 0.53 -6.77 8.73
CA VAL A 70 -0.04 -7.10 7.42
C VAL A 70 1.06 -7.30 6.38
N VAL A 71 2.01 -6.36 6.31
CA VAL A 71 3.11 -6.43 5.35
C VAL A 71 4.07 -7.57 5.70
N ALA A 72 4.40 -7.75 6.98
CA ALA A 72 5.25 -8.84 7.44
C ALA A 72 4.66 -10.22 7.11
N ARG A 73 3.34 -10.37 7.28
CA ARG A 73 2.64 -11.62 6.97
C ARG A 73 2.58 -11.90 5.47
N LEU A 74 2.30 -10.87 4.65
CA LEU A 74 2.40 -10.97 3.19
C LEU A 74 3.79 -11.46 2.77
N VAL A 75 4.84 -10.84 3.30
CA VAL A 75 6.23 -11.24 3.04
C VAL A 75 6.49 -12.69 3.44
N ALA A 76 6.05 -13.11 4.62
CA ALA A 76 6.26 -14.46 5.13
C ALA A 76 5.56 -15.52 4.25
N GLU A 77 4.31 -15.27 3.85
CA GLU A 77 3.52 -16.18 3.01
C GLU A 77 4.07 -16.26 1.59
N GLN A 78 4.47 -15.13 1.01
CA GLN A 78 5.08 -15.09 -0.33
C GLN A 78 6.46 -15.78 -0.34
N SER A 79 7.26 -15.58 0.72
CA SER A 79 8.54 -16.28 0.88
C SER A 79 8.35 -17.79 1.04
N ALA A 80 7.35 -18.22 1.82
CA ALA A 80 7.06 -19.65 2.01
C ALA A 80 6.57 -20.32 0.72
N ALA A 81 5.74 -19.62 -0.07
CA ALA A 81 5.26 -20.11 -1.37
C ALA A 81 6.39 -20.26 -2.41
N ALA A 82 7.51 -19.56 -2.24
CA ALA A 82 8.68 -19.65 -3.10
C ALA A 82 9.61 -20.85 -2.77
N GLY A 83 9.37 -21.59 -1.68
CA GLY A 83 10.28 -22.61 -1.17
C GLY A 83 10.37 -23.89 -2.02
N GLY A 84 11.56 -24.20 -2.55
CA GLY A 84 11.87 -25.54 -3.09
C GLY A 84 13.07 -25.71 -4.03
N ALA A 85 13.94 -24.72 -4.29
CA ALA A 85 15.09 -24.95 -5.18
C ALA A 85 16.32 -24.09 -4.85
N GLU A 86 17.30 -24.73 -4.20
CA GLU A 86 18.65 -24.19 -4.06
C GLU A 86 19.30 -24.05 -5.44
N THR A 87 19.47 -22.82 -5.93
CA THR A 87 20.42 -22.56 -7.03
C THR A 87 21.25 -21.32 -6.70
N GLY A 88 22.57 -21.44 -6.87
CA GLY A 88 23.59 -20.51 -6.37
C GLY A 88 23.68 -19.14 -7.06
N THR A 89 22.55 -18.54 -7.45
CA THR A 89 22.50 -17.15 -7.92
C THR A 89 21.78 -16.31 -6.86
N PRO A 90 22.34 -15.17 -6.39
CA PRO A 90 21.65 -14.31 -5.44
C PRO A 90 20.32 -13.87 -6.04
N ALA A 91 19.23 -14.27 -5.40
CA ALA A 91 17.92 -13.87 -5.82
C ALA A 91 17.63 -12.45 -5.36
N GLN A 92 17.15 -11.62 -6.28
CA GLN A 92 16.90 -10.21 -6.01
C GLN A 92 15.72 -10.06 -5.05
N PRO A 93 15.81 -9.17 -4.05
CA PRO A 93 14.73 -8.95 -3.13
C PRO A 93 13.57 -8.21 -3.82
N VAL A 94 12.35 -8.69 -3.61
CA VAL A 94 11.14 -7.89 -3.82
C VAL A 94 11.12 -6.81 -2.74
N ARG A 95 11.14 -5.55 -3.15
CA ARG A 95 11.14 -4.41 -2.22
C ARG A 95 9.73 -3.86 -2.10
N ILE A 96 9.27 -3.62 -0.88
CA ILE A 96 7.92 -3.12 -0.59
C ILE A 96 7.98 -1.80 0.16
N TRP A 97 7.23 -0.82 -0.32
CA TRP A 97 6.96 0.43 0.37
C TRP A 97 5.45 0.66 0.42
N ALA A 98 4.92 0.97 1.61
CA ALA A 98 3.51 1.32 1.78
C ALA A 98 3.32 2.42 2.83
N ALA A 99 2.44 3.38 2.52
CA ALA A 99 1.98 4.35 3.49
C ALA A 99 0.50 4.68 3.30
N HIS A 100 -0.23 4.80 4.41
CA HIS A 100 -1.57 5.37 4.40
C HIS A 100 -1.58 6.71 5.15
N ARG A 101 -2.11 7.76 4.53
CA ARG A 101 -2.25 9.08 5.14
C ARG A 101 -3.47 9.14 6.03
N ILE A 102 -3.31 9.73 7.21
CA ILE A 102 -4.38 10.04 8.17
C ILE A 102 -4.52 11.56 8.30
N GLY A 103 -5.61 12.02 8.91
CA GLY A 103 -5.93 13.44 9.01
C GLY A 103 -6.81 13.91 7.84
N THR A 104 -6.80 15.21 7.54
CA THR A 104 -7.62 15.80 6.47
C THR A 104 -6.91 15.71 5.13
N LEU A 105 -7.65 15.31 4.09
CA LEU A 105 -7.18 15.20 2.71
C LEU A 105 -8.15 15.95 1.79
N GLU A 106 -7.56 16.67 0.83
CA GLU A 106 -8.29 17.37 -0.21
C GLU A 106 -8.55 16.45 -1.41
N ILE A 107 -9.44 16.88 -2.30
CA ILE A 107 -9.65 16.20 -3.58
C ILE A 107 -8.33 16.14 -4.37
N GLY A 108 -7.99 14.96 -4.87
CA GLY A 108 -6.74 14.72 -5.59
C GLY A 108 -5.56 14.30 -4.70
N ASP A 109 -5.69 14.38 -3.37
CA ASP A 109 -4.64 13.89 -2.48
C ASP A 109 -4.56 12.35 -2.48
N PRO A 110 -3.35 11.77 -2.39
CA PRO A 110 -3.17 10.35 -2.15
C PRO A 110 -3.45 9.99 -0.68
N ALA A 111 -4.39 9.07 -0.48
CA ALA A 111 -4.73 8.49 0.82
C ALA A 111 -3.93 7.22 1.12
N LEU A 112 -3.67 6.38 0.11
CA LEU A 112 -2.86 5.16 0.22
C LEU A 112 -1.91 5.09 -0.95
N VAL A 113 -0.62 4.94 -0.67
CA VAL A 113 0.41 4.71 -1.68
C VAL A 113 1.12 3.41 -1.37
N CYS A 114 1.26 2.56 -2.39
CA CYS A 114 2.07 1.35 -2.34
C CYS A 114 3.00 1.33 -3.55
N ALA A 115 4.24 0.88 -3.36
CA ALA A 115 5.19 0.62 -4.44
C ALA A 115 5.90 -0.71 -4.17
N VAL A 116 6.05 -1.50 -5.22
CA VAL A 116 6.72 -2.80 -5.17
C VAL A 116 7.68 -2.92 -6.35
N SER A 117 8.94 -3.23 -6.08
CA SER A 117 9.91 -3.57 -7.11
C SER A 117 10.24 -5.06 -7.10
N ALA A 118 10.49 -5.63 -8.28
CA ALA A 118 10.88 -7.02 -8.43
C ALA A 118 11.70 -7.22 -9.71
N ALA A 119 12.38 -8.36 -9.83
CA ALA A 119 13.08 -8.75 -11.05
C ALA A 119 12.15 -8.81 -12.28
N HIS A 120 10.87 -9.19 -12.07
CA HIS A 120 9.90 -9.38 -13.13
C HIS A 120 8.54 -8.75 -12.79
N ARG A 121 7.93 -8.10 -13.80
CA ARG A 121 6.65 -7.38 -13.64
C ARG A 121 5.53 -8.23 -13.05
N GLY A 122 5.47 -9.53 -13.38
CA GLY A 122 4.39 -10.41 -12.92
C GLY A 122 4.32 -10.50 -11.40
N GLN A 123 5.47 -10.63 -10.75
CA GLN A 123 5.58 -10.66 -9.30
C GLN A 123 5.27 -9.29 -8.69
N ALA A 124 5.81 -8.22 -9.27
CA ALA A 124 5.53 -6.86 -8.79
C ALA A 124 4.03 -6.53 -8.81
N PHE A 125 3.31 -6.89 -9.88
CA PHE A 125 1.85 -6.72 -9.96
C PHE A 125 1.11 -7.54 -8.91
N ALA A 126 1.44 -8.84 -8.78
CA ALA A 126 0.77 -9.74 -7.84
C ALA A 126 0.93 -9.24 -6.39
N VAL A 127 2.16 -8.94 -5.97
CA VAL A 127 2.46 -8.48 -4.61
C VAL A 127 1.84 -7.11 -4.36
N CYS A 128 1.90 -6.17 -5.30
CA CYS A 128 1.32 -4.83 -5.12
C CYS A 128 -0.20 -4.88 -4.98
N SER A 129 -0.89 -5.68 -5.80
CA SER A 129 -2.34 -5.86 -5.72
C SER A 129 -2.74 -6.43 -4.36
N GLU A 130 -2.10 -7.53 -3.95
CA GLU A 130 -2.42 -8.20 -2.70
C GLU A 130 -2.11 -7.33 -1.47
N LEU A 131 -1.01 -6.56 -1.51
CA LEU A 131 -0.67 -5.59 -0.48
C LEU A 131 -1.77 -4.55 -0.27
N VAL A 132 -2.30 -3.97 -1.35
CA VAL A 132 -3.37 -2.96 -1.28
C VAL A 132 -4.65 -3.57 -0.69
N ASP A 133 -5.02 -4.76 -1.13
CA ASP A 133 -6.22 -5.45 -0.67
C ASP A 133 -6.13 -5.75 0.83
N ARG A 134 -5.00 -6.31 1.30
CA ARG A 134 -4.78 -6.60 2.72
C ARG A 134 -4.77 -5.35 3.59
N ILE A 135 -4.19 -4.25 3.12
CA ILE A 135 -4.16 -3.00 3.87
C ILE A 135 -5.59 -2.47 4.06
N LYS A 136 -6.40 -2.44 3.00
CA LYS A 136 -7.78 -1.96 3.06
C LYS A 136 -8.67 -2.84 3.92
N ASP A 137 -8.48 -4.15 3.86
CA ASP A 137 -9.26 -5.12 4.62
C ASP A 137 -8.94 -5.12 6.12
N GLN A 138 -7.65 -5.01 6.48
CA GLN A 138 -7.20 -5.35 7.84
C GLN A 138 -6.76 -4.14 8.68
N VAL A 139 -6.27 -3.06 8.06
CA VAL A 139 -5.75 -1.93 8.83
C VAL A 139 -6.92 -1.08 9.34
N PRO A 140 -7.10 -0.93 10.67
CA PRO A 140 -8.28 -0.28 11.24
C PRO A 140 -8.22 1.25 11.08
N ILE A 141 -8.61 1.70 9.88
CA ILE A 141 -8.70 3.08 9.44
C ILE A 141 -10.15 3.35 9.02
N TRP A 142 -10.66 4.53 9.35
CA TRP A 142 -12.01 4.97 8.98
C TRP A 142 -11.95 6.24 8.15
N LYS A 143 -12.80 6.29 7.12
CA LYS A 143 -12.96 7.42 6.22
C LYS A 143 -14.20 8.21 6.63
N GLU A 144 -14.02 9.48 6.93
CA GLU A 144 -15.07 10.46 7.14
C GLU A 144 -15.27 11.32 5.89
N GLN A 145 -16.47 11.18 5.35
CA GLN A 145 -17.21 11.86 4.28
C GLN A 145 -17.64 13.30 4.53
N PHE A 146 -17.14 14.34 3.86
CA PHE A 146 -17.80 15.66 3.93
C PHE A 146 -18.39 16.01 2.56
N PHE A 147 -19.73 16.07 2.48
CA PHE A 147 -20.45 16.37 1.24
C PHE A 147 -20.88 17.84 1.16
N SER A 148 -21.07 18.36 -0.05
CA SER A 148 -21.42 19.77 -0.28
C SER A 148 -22.82 20.16 0.22
N ASP A 149 -23.67 19.19 0.54
CA ASP A 149 -24.98 19.42 1.18
C ASP A 149 -24.87 19.56 2.71
N GLY A 150 -23.65 19.50 3.26
CA GLY A 150 -23.37 19.58 4.69
C GLY A 150 -23.49 18.25 5.43
N THR A 151 -23.85 17.16 4.75
CA THR A 151 -23.91 15.83 5.38
C THR A 151 -22.53 15.23 5.60
N VAL A 152 -22.44 14.38 6.63
CA VAL A 152 -21.22 13.64 6.99
C VAL A 152 -21.50 12.15 7.06
N GLU A 153 -20.66 11.35 6.41
CA GLU A 153 -20.79 9.88 6.38
C GLU A 153 -19.51 9.20 6.82
N TRP A 154 -19.63 8.19 7.67
CA TRP A 154 -18.51 7.37 8.13
C TRP A 154 -18.51 6.04 7.40
N VAL A 155 -17.41 5.73 6.73
CA VAL A 155 -17.21 4.48 5.99
C VAL A 155 -15.97 3.79 6.57
N GLY A 156 -16.09 2.50 6.91
CA GLY A 156 -14.91 1.68 7.22
C GLY A 156 -14.02 1.58 5.99
N ALA A 157 -12.69 1.58 6.14
CA ALA A 157 -11.79 1.52 4.98
C ALA A 157 -11.82 0.16 4.22
N GLY A 158 -12.55 -0.84 4.75
CA GLY A 158 -12.82 -2.12 4.10
C GLY A 158 -13.95 -2.04 3.08
N SER A 159 -13.78 -2.76 1.97
CA SER A 159 -14.67 -2.83 0.79
C SER A 159 -16.13 -3.07 1.10
#